data_AF-A0A914AFA2-F1
#
_entry.id   AF-A0A914AFA2-F1
#
_cell.length_a   1.000
_cell.length_b   1.000
_cell.length_c   1.000
_cell.angle_alpha   90.00
_cell.angle_beta   90.00
_cell.angle_gamma   90.00
#
_symmetry.space_group_name_H-M   'P 1'
#
loop_
_entity.id
_entity.type
_entity.pdbx_description
1 polymer ?
#
loop_
_entity_poly.entity_id
_entity_poly.type
_entity_poly.pdbx_seq_one_letter_code
_entity_poly.pdbx_strand_id
1 'polypeptide(L)'
;MAMKPVAADVNIIKVGAFGDVFRPWSPEYSFRVHLWKNQRKTEEEVFAVEANLMKSNILDVPRFIPVDFADERAVMIEITDIDEQWDIKPELKIQSIPISHVMHSPENSVTFNLSTYGPEDSFFSPDIDVAIYQNPEKKVRLSFKPQEH
;
A
#
# COMPACT_ATOMS: atom_id res chain seq x y z
N MET A 1 -21.16 -2.39 39.43
CA MET A 1 -21.52 -2.64 38.02
C MET A 1 -20.28 -2.44 37.18
N ALA A 2 -19.89 -3.45 36.40
CA ALA A 2 -18.70 -3.40 35.56
C ALA A 2 -18.93 -2.43 34.39
N MET A 3 -18.09 -1.40 34.28
CA MET A 3 -17.91 -0.72 33.00
C MET A 3 -17.24 -1.74 32.07
N LYS A 4 -17.94 -2.18 31.02
CA LYS A 4 -17.31 -2.93 29.94
C LYS A 4 -16.28 -2.00 29.28
N PRO A 5 -15.01 -2.41 29.11
CA PRO A 5 -14.11 -1.66 28.24
C PRO A 5 -14.70 -1.74 26.82
N VAL A 6 -14.99 -0.57 26.24
CA VAL A 6 -15.29 -0.48 24.81
C VAL A 6 -14.00 -0.85 24.08
N ALA A 7 -14.08 -1.86 23.21
CA ALA A 7 -12.93 -2.44 22.53
C ALA A 7 -12.05 -1.35 21.89
N ALA A 8 -10.77 -1.31 22.26
CA ALA A 8 -9.76 -0.43 21.69
C ALA A 8 -9.37 -0.81 20.24
N ASP A 9 -10.05 -1.80 19.65
CA ASP A 9 -9.78 -2.36 18.32
C ASP A 9 -10.35 -1.54 17.14
N VAL A 10 -11.03 -0.43 17.41
CA VAL A 10 -11.86 0.26 16.39
C VAL A 10 -11.06 1.20 15.48
N ASN A 11 -9.83 1.55 15.83
CA ASN A 11 -9.02 2.58 15.17
C ASN A 11 -7.82 2.02 14.38
N ILE A 12 -7.98 0.83 13.78
CA ILE A 12 -6.90 0.15 13.06
C ILE A 12 -7.37 -0.16 11.63
N ILE A 13 -6.54 0.19 10.65
CA ILE A 13 -6.68 -0.23 9.25
C ILE A 13 -5.66 -1.30 8.92
N LYS A 14 -5.97 -2.11 7.91
CA LYS A 14 -5.01 -2.97 7.23
C LYS A 14 -4.48 -2.25 6.00
N VAL A 15 -3.21 -2.48 5.73
CA VAL A 15 -2.52 -2.03 4.53
C VAL A 15 -1.93 -3.23 3.83
N GLY A 16 -2.16 -3.33 2.53
CA GLY A 16 -1.52 -4.30 1.66
C GLY A 16 -1.00 -3.64 0.41
N ALA A 17 0.13 -4.14 -0.08
CA ALA A 17 0.70 -3.73 -1.34
C ALA A 17 0.65 -4.88 -2.34
N PHE A 18 0.26 -4.56 -3.58
CA PHE A 18 0.12 -5.51 -4.67
C PHE A 18 0.86 -4.96 -5.87
N GLY A 19 1.81 -5.73 -6.39
CA GLY A 19 2.56 -5.36 -7.58
C GLY A 19 1.97 -6.03 -8.80
N ASP A 20 2.08 -5.39 -9.96
CA ASP A 20 1.83 -6.08 -11.21
C ASP A 20 2.82 -7.26 -11.36
N VAL A 21 2.42 -8.33 -12.05
CA VAL A 21 3.38 -9.38 -12.42
C VAL A 21 4.55 -8.74 -13.15
N PHE A 22 5.72 -8.93 -12.58
CA PHE A 22 6.97 -8.42 -13.11
C PHE A 22 7.22 -8.97 -14.51
N ARG A 23 7.56 -8.08 -15.43
CA ARG A 23 7.89 -8.40 -16.82
C ARG A 23 9.34 -8.00 -17.04
N PRO A 24 10.28 -8.94 -17.20
CA PRO A 24 11.71 -8.64 -17.34
C PRO A 24 12.06 -7.84 -18.61
N TRP A 25 11.12 -7.62 -19.53
CA TRP A 25 11.29 -6.77 -20.71
C TRP A 25 10.57 -5.42 -20.60
N SER A 26 9.91 -5.14 -19.48
CA SER A 26 9.17 -3.89 -19.28
C SER A 26 10.02 -2.91 -18.46
N PRO A 27 10.33 -1.72 -19.00
CA PRO A 27 11.00 -0.68 -18.21
C PRO A 27 10.05 -0.02 -17.20
N GLU A 28 8.78 -0.43 -17.18
CA GLU A 28 7.76 0.08 -16.28
C GLU A 28 7.32 -1.01 -15.31
N TYR A 29 7.14 -0.62 -14.05
CA TYR A 29 6.58 -1.45 -13.00
C TYR A 29 5.58 -0.63 -12.20
N SER A 30 4.39 -1.18 -11.97
CA SER A 30 3.38 -0.53 -11.16
C SER A 30 3.06 -1.37 -9.94
N PHE A 31 2.81 -0.71 -8.83
CA PHE A 31 2.26 -1.34 -7.65
C PHE A 31 1.17 -0.47 -7.04
N ARG A 32 0.27 -1.12 -6.32
CA ARG A 32 -0.89 -0.52 -5.68
C ARG A 32 -0.81 -0.74 -4.19
N VAL A 33 -1.06 0.32 -3.43
CA VAL A 33 -1.20 0.24 -1.97
C VAL A 33 -2.66 0.43 -1.62
N HIS A 34 -3.26 -0.60 -1.05
CA HIS A 34 -4.65 -0.62 -0.59
C HIS A 34 -4.72 -0.34 0.90
N LEU A 35 -5.69 0.49 1.31
CA LEU A 35 -6.01 0.75 2.71
C LEU A 35 -7.46 0.32 2.98
N TRP A 36 -7.68 -0.55 3.96
CA TRP A 36 -9.03 -1.01 4.30
C TRP A 36 -9.22 -1.24 5.79
N LYS A 37 -10.48 -1.25 6.23
CA LYS A 37 -10.82 -1.54 7.63
C LYS A 37 -10.43 -2.97 8.00
N ASN A 38 -10.04 -3.18 9.27
CA ASN A 38 -9.78 -4.53 9.80
C ASN A 38 -11.07 -5.38 9.91
N GLN A 39 -11.61 -5.81 8.78
CA GLN A 39 -12.78 -6.67 8.64
C GLN A 39 -12.51 -7.70 7.55
N ARG A 40 -12.77 -8.98 7.85
CA ARG A 40 -12.49 -10.09 6.95
C ARG A 40 -13.17 -9.94 5.58
N LYS A 41 -14.42 -9.46 5.55
CA LYS A 41 -15.17 -9.26 4.31
C LYS A 41 -14.48 -8.24 3.38
N THR A 42 -14.03 -7.12 3.93
CA THR A 42 -13.35 -6.07 3.16
C THR A 42 -12.00 -6.54 2.62
N GLU A 43 -11.28 -7.37 3.39
CA GLU A 43 -10.05 -8.01 2.93
C GLU A 43 -10.31 -8.95 1.75
N GLU A 44 -11.30 -9.85 1.85
CA GLU A 44 -11.67 -10.74 0.74
C GLU A 44 -12.08 -9.94 -0.52
N GLU A 45 -12.75 -8.80 -0.36
CA GLU A 45 -13.09 -7.89 -1.47
C GLU A 45 -11.84 -7.26 -2.11
N VAL A 46 -10.88 -6.76 -1.33
CA VAL A 46 -9.60 -6.21 -1.85
C VAL A 46 -8.83 -7.26 -2.65
N PHE A 47 -8.71 -8.48 -2.11
CA PHE A 47 -8.04 -9.57 -2.80
C PHE A 47 -8.79 -9.98 -4.08
N ALA A 48 -10.13 -9.94 -4.08
CA ALA A 48 -10.93 -10.21 -5.27
C ALA A 48 -10.78 -9.12 -6.35
N VAL A 49 -10.66 -7.84 -5.96
CA VAL A 49 -10.37 -6.73 -6.88
C VAL A 49 -9.02 -6.95 -7.56
N GLU A 50 -7.97 -7.23 -6.77
CA GLU A 50 -6.63 -7.50 -7.29
C GLU A 50 -6.56 -8.77 -8.15
N ALA A 51 -7.27 -9.84 -7.78
CA ALA A 51 -7.35 -11.04 -8.61
C ALA A 51 -8.00 -10.81 -9.98
N ASN A 52 -8.92 -9.85 -10.10
CA ASN A 52 -9.56 -9.47 -11.37
C ASN A 52 -8.67 -8.55 -12.23
N LEU A 53 -7.81 -7.74 -11.62
CA LEU A 53 -6.81 -6.91 -12.29
C LEU A 53 -5.61 -7.80 -12.70
N MET A 54 -5.68 -8.38 -13.91
CA MET A 54 -4.66 -9.24 -14.56
C MET A 54 -3.36 -9.48 -13.77
N LYS A 55 -3.30 -10.62 -13.06
CA LYS A 55 -2.13 -11.16 -12.32
C LYS A 55 -1.32 -10.07 -11.59
N SER A 56 -1.87 -9.54 -10.50
CA SER A 56 -1.04 -8.91 -9.46
C SER A 56 -0.60 -9.94 -8.43
N ASN A 57 0.56 -9.69 -7.82
CA ASN A 57 1.09 -10.47 -6.71
C ASN A 57 1.13 -9.61 -5.46
N ILE A 58 0.85 -10.23 -4.31
CA ILE A 58 1.02 -9.56 -3.03
C ILE A 58 2.51 -9.34 -2.76
N LEU A 59 2.89 -8.11 -2.38
CA LEU A 59 4.28 -7.72 -2.12
C LEU A 59 4.67 -7.82 -0.64
N ASP A 60 3.71 -7.77 0.29
CA ASP A 60 3.96 -8.11 1.68
C ASP A 60 2.66 -8.55 2.35
N VAL A 61 2.78 -9.32 3.44
CA VAL A 61 1.66 -9.67 4.29
C VAL A 61 1.00 -8.38 4.81
N PRO A 62 -0.34 -8.25 4.74
CA PRO A 62 -1.00 -7.01 5.15
C PRO A 62 -0.68 -6.63 6.60
N ARG A 63 -0.37 -5.35 6.81
CA ARG A 63 0.08 -4.80 8.10
C ARG A 63 -1.01 -3.94 8.73
N PHE A 64 -1.02 -3.92 10.06
CA PHE A 64 -1.96 -3.11 10.84
C PHE A 64 -1.37 -1.73 11.09
N ILE A 65 -2.12 -0.69 10.76
CA ILE A 65 -1.73 0.70 11.00
C ILE A 65 -2.79 1.38 11.87
N PRO A 66 -2.40 1.98 13.00
CA PRO A 66 -3.32 2.77 13.79
C PRO A 66 -3.63 4.08 13.06
N VAL A 67 -4.91 4.42 12.99
CA VAL A 67 -5.41 5.66 12.41
C VAL A 67 -6.40 6.31 13.36
N ASP A 68 -6.49 7.63 13.32
CA ASP A 68 -7.53 8.37 14.00
C ASP A 68 -8.66 8.64 13.01
N PHE A 69 -9.80 7.97 13.21
CA PHE A 69 -10.98 8.16 12.37
C PHE A 69 -11.76 9.44 12.70
N ALA A 70 -11.51 10.07 13.86
CA ALA A 70 -12.05 11.39 14.17
C ALA A 70 -11.24 12.51 13.47
N ASP A 71 -10.01 12.19 13.07
CA ASP A 71 -9.16 13.07 12.28
C ASP A 71 -9.50 12.92 10.79
N GLU A 72 -10.18 13.92 10.23
CA GLU A 72 -10.61 13.93 8.83
C GLU A 72 -9.45 14.05 7.83
N ARG A 73 -8.20 14.17 8.30
CA ARG A 73 -7.01 14.15 7.46
C ARG A 73 -6.90 12.85 6.67
N ALA A 74 -6.49 12.99 5.41
CA ALA A 74 -6.16 11.86 4.56
C ALA A 74 -4.99 11.06 5.13
N VAL A 75 -4.99 9.75 4.86
CA VAL A 75 -3.84 8.89 5.09
C VAL A 75 -2.86 9.11 3.94
N MET A 76 -1.66 9.56 4.26
CA MET A 76 -0.56 9.76 3.35
C MET A 76 0.21 8.45 3.16
N ILE A 77 0.64 8.20 1.93
CA ILE A 77 1.49 7.08 1.53
C ILE A 77 2.66 7.69 0.75
N GLU A 78 3.85 7.60 1.32
CA GLU A 78 5.08 8.20 0.79
C GLU A 78 6.07 7.08 0.50
N ILE A 79 6.55 6.98 -0.75
CA ILE A 79 7.72 6.16 -1.04
C ILE A 79 8.92 6.86 -0.40
N THR A 80 9.59 6.20 0.53
CA THR A 80 10.78 6.77 1.20
C THR A 80 12.06 6.36 0.51
N ASP A 81 12.13 5.12 0.02
CA ASP A 81 13.29 4.57 -0.66
C ASP A 81 12.84 3.57 -1.75
N ILE A 82 13.61 3.48 -2.82
CA ILE A 82 13.47 2.51 -3.90
C ILE A 82 14.85 2.13 -4.39
N ASP A 83 14.98 0.91 -4.90
CA ASP A 83 16.23 0.47 -5.52
C ASP A 83 16.79 1.48 -6.53
N GLU A 84 18.12 1.66 -6.53
CA GLU A 84 18.81 2.69 -7.33
C GLU A 84 18.57 2.60 -8.84
N GLN A 85 18.12 1.43 -9.33
CA GLN A 85 17.81 1.20 -10.74
C GLN A 85 16.41 1.65 -11.14
N TRP A 86 15.57 1.98 -10.16
CA TRP A 86 14.21 2.43 -10.34
C TRP A 86 14.06 3.91 -9.99
N ASP A 87 13.21 4.58 -10.73
CA ASP A 87 12.91 5.99 -10.57
C ASP A 87 11.41 6.20 -10.46
N ILE A 88 11.03 7.24 -9.72
CA ILE A 88 9.67 7.70 -9.61
C ILE A 88 9.65 9.21 -9.73
N LYS A 89 8.71 9.72 -10.52
CA LYS A 89 8.47 11.15 -10.63
C LYS A 89 8.24 11.74 -9.22
N PRO A 90 8.97 12.80 -8.82
CA PRO A 90 8.89 13.35 -7.47
C PRO A 90 7.47 13.70 -7.02
N GLU A 91 6.63 14.18 -7.94
CA GLU A 91 5.22 14.51 -7.68
C GLU A 91 4.34 13.29 -7.39
N LEU A 92 4.77 12.09 -7.79
CA LEU A 92 4.07 10.82 -7.54
C LEU A 92 4.64 10.07 -6.34
N LYS A 93 5.72 10.57 -5.72
CA LYS A 93 6.38 9.95 -4.56
C LYS A 93 5.50 9.94 -3.32
N ILE A 94 4.54 10.88 -3.23
CA ILE A 94 3.59 11.00 -2.12
C ILE A 94 2.18 11.01 -2.68
N GLN A 95 1.34 10.10 -2.19
CA GLN A 95 -0.09 10.06 -2.49
C GLN A 95 -0.91 10.02 -1.20
N SER A 96 -2.20 10.30 -1.31
CA SER A 96 -3.09 10.37 -0.15
C SER A 96 -4.44 9.73 -0.44
N ILE A 97 -4.98 9.00 0.53
CA ILE A 97 -6.34 8.46 0.49
C ILE A 97 -7.16 9.12 1.60
N PRO A 98 -8.30 9.78 1.28
CA PRO A 98 -9.19 10.32 2.29
C PRO A 98 -9.62 9.25 3.29
N ILE A 99 -9.61 9.55 4.59
CA ILE A 99 -9.97 8.57 5.62
C ILE A 99 -11.43 8.10 5.48
N SER A 100 -12.31 8.97 4.99
CA SER A 100 -13.70 8.64 4.68
C SER A 100 -13.80 7.56 3.60
N HIS A 101 -12.88 7.53 2.65
CA HIS A 101 -12.86 6.50 1.63
C HIS A 101 -12.46 5.16 2.26
N VAL A 102 -11.35 5.11 3.00
CA VAL A 102 -10.83 3.91 3.68
C VAL A 102 -11.91 3.18 4.50
N MET A 103 -12.88 3.95 5.03
CA MET A 103 -13.99 3.44 5.83
C MET A 103 -15.13 2.80 5.03
N HIS A 104 -15.31 3.15 3.76
CA HIS A 104 -16.53 2.86 3.01
C HIS A 104 -16.33 2.18 1.65
N SER A 105 -15.11 2.10 1.11
CA SER A 105 -14.86 1.46 -0.19
C SER A 105 -13.69 0.46 -0.14
N PRO A 106 -13.83 -0.74 -0.73
CA PRO A 106 -12.74 -1.70 -0.87
C PRO A 106 -11.79 -1.36 -2.05
N GLU A 107 -12.18 -0.49 -2.98
CA GLU A 107 -11.38 -0.12 -4.15
C GLU A 107 -10.34 0.99 -3.87
N ASN A 108 -10.14 1.33 -2.60
CA ASN A 108 -9.28 2.44 -2.20
C ASN A 108 -7.80 2.05 -2.23
N SER A 109 -7.23 2.24 -3.40
CA SER A 109 -5.79 2.14 -3.60
C SER A 109 -5.22 3.39 -4.22
N VAL A 110 -3.92 3.55 -4.04
CA VAL A 110 -3.08 4.45 -4.83
C VAL A 110 -2.16 3.61 -5.68
N THR A 111 -2.02 3.97 -6.95
CA THR A 111 -1.10 3.31 -7.88
C THR A 111 0.16 4.14 -8.01
N PHE A 112 1.30 3.52 -7.75
CA PHE A 112 2.61 4.09 -8.02
C PHE A 112 3.18 3.44 -9.27
N ASN A 113 3.61 4.27 -10.22
CA ASN A 113 4.26 3.83 -11.45
C ASN A 113 5.74 4.17 -11.34
N LEU A 114 6.58 3.15 -11.43
CA LEU A 114 8.04 3.23 -11.41
C LEU A 114 8.55 2.99 -12.83
N SER A 115 9.65 3.65 -13.16
CA SER A 115 10.38 3.45 -14.41
C SER A 115 11.83 3.10 -14.12
N THR A 116 12.42 2.19 -14.89
CA THR A 116 13.85 1.88 -14.82
C THR A 116 14.57 2.32 -16.08
N TYR A 117 15.86 2.64 -15.94
CA TYR A 117 16.75 3.05 -17.04
C TYR A 117 17.88 2.03 -17.29
N GLY A 118 17.79 0.83 -16.69
CA GLY A 118 18.79 -0.23 -16.83
C GLY A 118 18.76 -0.97 -18.18
N PRO A 119 19.76 -1.83 -18.48
CA PRO A 119 19.69 -2.75 -19.60
C PRO A 119 18.58 -3.80 -19.37
N GLU A 120 17.84 -4.15 -20.43
CA GLU A 120 16.67 -5.05 -20.36
C GLU A 120 16.98 -6.39 -19.69
N ASP A 121 18.20 -6.89 -19.84
CA ASP A 121 18.64 -8.18 -19.27
C ASP A 121 18.87 -8.16 -17.74
N SER A 122 18.71 -7.01 -17.08
CA SER A 122 18.97 -6.82 -15.64
C SER A 122 17.77 -6.32 -14.86
N PHE A 123 16.56 -6.30 -15.44
CA PHE A 123 15.38 -5.89 -14.71
C PHE A 123 15.01 -6.95 -13.65
N PHE A 124 14.78 -6.48 -12.43
CA PHE A 124 14.19 -7.25 -11.33
C PHE A 124 13.12 -6.40 -10.64
N SER A 125 12.21 -7.06 -9.95
CA SER A 125 11.18 -6.40 -9.17
C SER A 125 11.83 -5.57 -8.04
N PRO A 126 11.50 -4.28 -7.88
CA PRO A 126 12.16 -3.43 -6.89
C PRO A 126 11.80 -3.77 -5.44
N ASP A 127 12.78 -3.66 -4.55
CA ASP A 127 12.54 -3.40 -3.14
C ASP A 127 12.05 -1.95 -2.98
N ILE A 128 10.92 -1.78 -2.29
CA ILE A 128 10.25 -0.48 -2.13
C ILE A 128 9.98 -0.24 -0.65
N ASP A 129 10.54 0.83 -0.09
CA ASP A 129 10.19 1.29 1.24
C ASP A 129 9.15 2.41 1.17
N VAL A 130 8.08 2.26 1.95
CA VAL A 130 7.03 3.27 2.09
C VAL A 130 6.85 3.68 3.55
N ALA A 131 6.45 4.93 3.74
CA ALA A 131 5.93 5.46 5.00
C ALA A 131 4.44 5.75 4.85
N ILE A 132 3.65 5.30 5.84
CA ILE A 132 2.21 5.52 5.88
C ILE A 132 1.85 6.25 7.17
N TYR A 133 1.05 7.32 7.04
CA TYR A 133 0.74 8.20 8.17
C TYR A 133 -0.45 9.13 7.90
N GLN A 134 -1.21 9.48 8.95
CA GLN A 134 -2.07 10.67 8.94
C GLN A 134 -1.37 11.90 9.56
N ASN A 135 -0.49 11.66 10.53
CA ASN A 135 0.36 12.67 11.14
C ASN A 135 1.84 12.37 10.78
N PRO A 136 2.59 13.30 10.16
CA PRO A 136 4.01 13.14 9.85
C PRO A 136 4.91 12.73 11.04
N GLU A 137 4.47 12.93 12.28
CA GLU A 137 5.19 12.49 13.49
C GLU A 137 4.98 11.00 13.83
N LYS A 138 3.95 10.37 13.24
CA LYS A 138 3.55 8.97 13.49
C LYS A 138 3.68 8.12 12.23
N LYS A 139 4.83 8.22 11.54
CA LYS A 139 5.11 7.43 10.34
C LYS A 139 5.31 5.96 10.69
N VAL A 140 4.52 5.09 10.06
CA VAL A 140 4.77 3.66 10.04
C VAL A 140 5.52 3.34 8.74
N ARG A 141 6.73 2.79 8.87
CA ARG A 141 7.55 2.39 7.72
C ARG A 141 7.30 0.93 7.40
N LEU A 142 7.06 0.64 6.13
CA LEU A 142 6.85 -0.69 5.57
C LEU A 142 7.83 -0.91 4.43
N SER A 143 8.39 -2.10 4.34
CA SER A 143 9.24 -2.52 3.22
C SER A 143 8.47 -3.56 2.42
N PHE A 144 8.21 -3.26 1.16
CA PHE A 144 7.55 -4.17 0.23
C PHE A 144 8.62 -4.87 -0.59
N LYS A 145 8.64 -6.19 -0.47
CA LYS A 145 9.60 -7.05 -1.15
C LYS A 145 8.83 -8.03 -2.02
N PRO A 146 8.99 -7.97 -3.34
CA PRO A 146 8.43 -8.96 -4.23
C PRO A 146 8.75 -10.36 -3.70
N GLN A 147 7.74 -11.19 -3.43
CA GLN A 147 8.00 -12.55 -2.98
C GLN A 147 8.65 -13.31 -4.14
N GLU A 148 9.94 -13.65 -3.98
CA GLU A 148 10.65 -14.52 -4.92
C GLU A 148 9.93 -15.88 -4.97
N HIS A 149 9.70 -16.35 -6.20
CA HIS A 149 9.04 -17.62 -6.47
C HIS A 149 9.96 -18.82 -6.30
#